data_AF-A0A820KMN3-F1
#
_entry.id   AF-A0A820KMN3-F1
#
_cell.length_a   1.000
_cell.length_b   1.000
_cell.length_c   1.000
_cell.angle_alpha   90.00
_cell.angle_beta   90.00
_cell.angle_gamma   90.00
#
_symmetry.space_group_name_H-M   'P 1'
#
loop_
_entity.id
_entity.type
_entity.pdbx_description
1 polymer ?
#
loop_
_entity_poly.entity_id
_entity_poly.type
_entity_poly.pdbx_seq_one_letter_code
_entity_poly.pdbx_strand_id
1 'polypeptide(L)'
;MRQTGTFKPLSDETRNVLTRRLSPSINESERHAVRCLVSIEHPENGRSSLWCSYGSKLKVFNVATWICDPTDILFPSEITCMCLDARHKLWIGCIQGELFVVDTITRTCGTQLATIEGEGGCQSIAFDTVHNHILTANRTSKVILWNASNWERLSDINLYDIYTTTHNIQQRTFKSEGVVTFRNQAGQSTNEQNNMSS
;
A
#
# COMPACT_ATOMS: atom_id res chain seq x y z
N MET A 1 7.15 -13.42 -33.49
CA MET A 1 8.30 -12.50 -33.59
C MET A 1 8.20 -11.48 -32.46
N ARG A 2 9.10 -11.51 -31.48
CA ARG A 2 9.20 -10.46 -30.44
C ARG A 2 10.04 -9.32 -31.02
N GLN A 3 9.47 -8.14 -31.21
CA GLN A 3 10.26 -6.94 -31.51
C GLN A 3 11.03 -6.56 -30.25
N THR A 4 12.32 -6.90 -30.20
CA THR A 4 13.25 -6.33 -29.23
C THR A 4 13.52 -4.89 -29.64
N GLY A 5 12.73 -3.96 -29.12
CA GLY A 5 12.99 -2.54 -29.29
C GLY A 5 14.36 -2.19 -28.71
N THR A 6 15.30 -1.80 -29.56
CA THR A 6 16.58 -1.23 -29.13
C THR A 6 16.34 0.22 -28.76
N PHE A 7 16.14 0.48 -27.46
CA PHE A 7 16.10 1.86 -26.97
C PHE A 7 17.47 2.51 -27.22
N LYS A 8 17.50 3.51 -28.10
CA LYS A 8 18.70 4.32 -28.31
C LYS A 8 19.00 5.09 -27.01
N PRO A 9 20.23 5.01 -26.47
CA PRO A 9 20.57 5.78 -25.28
C PRO A 9 20.39 7.28 -25.55
N LEU A 10 19.83 7.98 -24.57
CA LEU A 10 19.67 9.43 -24.62
C LEU A 10 21.03 10.10 -24.77
N SER A 11 21.10 11.15 -25.59
CA SER A 11 22.29 12.01 -25.67
C SER A 11 22.60 12.63 -24.31
N ASP A 12 23.87 12.98 -24.06
CA ASP A 12 24.26 13.62 -22.80
C ASP A 12 23.58 14.97 -22.61
N GLU A 13 23.34 15.72 -23.69
CA GLU A 13 22.58 16.97 -23.67
C GLU A 13 21.13 16.73 -23.23
N THR A 14 20.44 15.77 -23.85
CA THR A 14 19.06 15.42 -23.48
C THR A 14 19.00 14.93 -22.03
N ARG A 15 19.96 14.11 -21.60
CA ARG A 15 20.04 13.62 -20.21
C ARG A 15 20.23 14.79 -19.23
N ASN A 16 21.10 15.74 -19.55
CA ASN A 16 21.33 16.92 -18.71
C ASN A 16 20.10 17.82 -18.61
N VAL A 17 19.41 18.08 -19.73
CA VAL A 17 18.17 18.88 -19.73
C VAL A 17 17.07 18.18 -18.92
N LEU A 18 16.88 16.87 -19.12
CA LEU A 18 15.89 16.10 -18.37
C LEU A 18 16.22 16.05 -16.88
N THR A 19 17.48 15.82 -16.52
CA THR A 19 17.92 15.84 -15.12
C THR A 19 17.63 17.18 -14.48
N ARG A 20 17.88 18.30 -15.18
CA ARG A 20 17.60 19.64 -14.66
C ARG A 20 16.12 19.94 -14.51
N ARG A 21 15.28 19.44 -15.41
CA ARG A 21 13.84 19.73 -15.41
C ARG A 21 13.02 18.82 -14.51
N LEU A 22 13.42 17.56 -14.40
CA LEU A 22 12.58 16.51 -13.81
C LEU A 22 13.08 16.00 -12.47
N SER A 23 14.31 16.33 -12.05
CA SER A 23 14.83 15.90 -10.75
C SER A 23 14.22 16.76 -9.63
N PRO A 24 13.30 16.22 -8.80
CA PRO A 24 12.60 17.02 -7.80
C PRO A 24 13.56 17.55 -6.72
N SER A 25 14.62 16.80 -6.42
CA SER A 25 15.64 17.13 -5.42
C SER A 25 16.89 17.80 -6.00
N ILE A 26 16.84 18.42 -7.18
CA ILE A 26 18.06 18.96 -7.82
C ILE A 26 18.72 20.11 -7.05
N ASN A 27 17.91 20.89 -6.34
CA ASN A 27 18.35 22.04 -5.55
C ASN A 27 18.50 21.71 -4.05
N GLU A 28 18.31 20.45 -3.67
CA GLU A 28 18.44 20.00 -2.28
C GLU A 28 19.90 19.73 -1.93
N SER A 29 20.26 19.88 -0.65
CA SER A 29 21.59 19.52 -0.15
C SER A 29 21.85 18.02 -0.27
N GLU A 30 20.82 17.21 -0.07
CA GLU A 30 20.85 15.76 -0.24
C GLU A 30 19.89 15.34 -1.36
N ARG A 31 20.35 14.42 -2.22
CA ARG A 31 19.50 13.87 -3.27
C ARG A 31 18.64 12.76 -2.71
N HIS A 32 17.32 12.92 -2.87
CA HIS A 32 16.36 11.89 -2.52
C HIS A 32 15.81 11.25 -3.78
N ALA A 33 15.67 9.92 -3.75
CA ALA A 33 14.97 9.20 -4.80
C ALA A 33 13.48 9.56 -4.77
N VAL A 34 12.85 9.52 -5.95
CA VAL A 34 11.39 9.59 -6.04
C VAL A 34 10.81 8.29 -5.50
N ARG A 35 9.94 8.38 -4.49
CA ARG A 35 9.37 7.19 -3.84
C ARG A 35 8.01 6.82 -4.39
N CYS A 36 7.16 7.81 -4.66
CA CYS A 36 5.81 7.62 -5.18
C CYS A 36 5.48 8.67 -6.23
N LEU A 37 4.69 8.26 -7.23
CA LEU A 37 4.18 9.11 -8.30
C LEU A 37 2.70 8.84 -8.50
N VAL A 38 1.89 9.91 -8.56
CA VAL A 38 0.46 9.83 -8.84
C VAL A 38 0.10 10.89 -9.87
N SER A 39 -0.43 10.47 -11.02
CA SER A 39 -1.02 11.38 -11.99
C SER A 39 -2.49 11.60 -11.63
N ILE A 40 -2.90 12.86 -11.54
CA ILE A 40 -4.25 13.25 -11.17
C ILE A 40 -4.82 14.11 -12.29
N GLU A 41 -5.94 13.67 -12.86
CA GLU A 41 -6.72 14.46 -13.79
C GLU A 41 -7.81 15.20 -13.00
N HIS A 42 -7.90 16.51 -13.19
CA HIS A 42 -8.96 17.32 -12.62
C HIS A 42 -9.94 17.69 -13.75
N PRO A 43 -11.03 16.92 -13.92
CA PRO A 43 -11.95 17.11 -15.05
C PRO A 43 -12.61 18.49 -15.04
N GLU A 44 -12.80 19.10 -13.86
CA GLU A 44 -13.46 20.40 -13.73
C GLU A 44 -12.67 21.58 -14.31
N ASN A 45 -11.35 21.47 -14.40
CA ASN A 45 -10.49 22.56 -14.89
C ASN A 45 -9.55 22.13 -16.03
N GLY A 46 -9.65 20.87 -16.48
CA GLY A 46 -8.81 20.30 -17.54
C GLY A 46 -7.32 20.28 -17.22
N ARG A 47 -6.93 20.47 -15.95
CA ARG A 47 -5.53 20.50 -15.53
C ARG A 47 -5.15 19.13 -14.99
N SER A 48 -4.29 18.42 -15.70
CA SER A 48 -3.64 17.23 -15.17
C SER A 48 -2.38 17.61 -14.39
N SER A 49 -2.18 16.99 -13.25
CA SER A 49 -1.03 17.21 -12.38
C SER A 49 -0.34 15.92 -12.02
N LEU A 50 0.99 15.95 -11.92
CA LEU A 50 1.80 14.85 -11.47
C LEU A 50 2.31 15.17 -10.06
N TRP A 51 1.90 14.36 -9.11
CA TRP A 51 2.29 14.46 -7.71
C TRP A 51 3.42 13.47 -7.44
N CYS A 52 4.51 13.97 -6.90
CA CYS A 52 5.77 13.25 -6.75
C CYS A 52 6.30 13.40 -5.33
N SER A 53 6.44 12.29 -4.62
CA SER A 53 7.10 12.29 -3.31
C SER A 53 8.59 11.99 -3.44
N TYR A 54 9.38 12.67 -2.62
CA TYR A 54 10.82 12.45 -2.46
C TYR A 54 11.22 12.90 -1.05
N GLY A 55 11.91 12.05 -0.30
CA GLY A 55 12.16 12.33 1.13
C GLY A 55 10.85 12.63 1.88
N SER A 56 10.83 13.68 2.67
CA SER A 56 9.65 14.15 3.41
C SER A 56 8.83 15.22 2.67
N LYS A 57 8.97 15.31 1.34
CA LYS A 57 8.38 16.38 0.53
C LYS A 57 7.53 15.82 -0.61
N LEU A 58 6.54 16.62 -1.00
CA LEU A 58 5.67 16.36 -2.12
C LEU A 58 5.71 17.54 -3.09
N LYS A 59 6.11 17.25 -4.33
CA LYS A 59 6.14 18.20 -5.45
C LYS A 59 5.01 17.94 -6.43
N VAL A 60 4.53 19.02 -7.04
CA VAL A 60 3.46 18.97 -8.03
C VAL A 60 3.94 19.58 -9.34
N PHE A 61 3.79 18.82 -10.42
CA PHE A 61 4.09 19.29 -11.77
C PHE A 61 2.79 19.42 -12.56
N ASN A 62 2.67 20.47 -13.36
CA ASN A 62 1.66 20.50 -14.41
C ASN A 62 2.07 19.53 -15.52
N VAL A 63 1.20 18.57 -15.88
CA VAL A 63 1.56 17.52 -16.87
C VAL A 63 1.67 18.07 -18.29
N ALA A 64 0.89 19.09 -18.63
CA ALA A 64 0.90 19.68 -19.97
C ALA A 64 2.16 20.54 -20.20
N THR A 65 2.61 21.29 -19.19
CA THR A 65 3.72 22.24 -19.32
C THR A 65 5.03 21.76 -18.69
N TRP A 66 4.98 20.73 -17.85
CA TRP A 66 6.09 20.27 -16.99
C TRP A 66 6.66 21.35 -16.07
N ILE A 67 5.89 22.41 -15.82
CA ILE A 67 6.25 23.45 -14.85
C ILE A 67 5.95 22.91 -13.45
N CYS A 68 6.97 22.95 -12.59
CA CYS A 68 6.87 22.59 -11.18
C CYS A 68 6.21 23.74 -10.41
N ASP A 69 5.29 23.40 -9.51
CA ASP A 69 4.86 24.32 -8.46
C ASP A 69 6.06 24.71 -7.59
N PRO A 70 6.28 25.99 -7.31
CA PRO A 70 7.39 26.43 -6.46
C PRO A 70 7.24 26.03 -4.98
N THR A 71 6.04 25.66 -4.53
CA THR A 71 5.77 25.33 -3.12
C THR A 71 5.72 23.83 -2.91
N ASP A 72 6.64 23.34 -2.08
CA ASP A 72 6.64 21.95 -1.61
C ASP A 72 5.66 21.79 -0.44
N ILE A 73 4.95 20.66 -0.41
CA ILE A 73 4.20 20.24 0.78
C ILE A 73 5.12 19.38 1.63
N LEU A 74 5.30 19.78 2.90
CA LEU A 74 6.27 19.19 3.83
C LEU A 74 5.59 18.24 4.82
N PHE A 75 6.30 17.17 5.17
CA PHE A 75 5.89 16.15 6.13
C PHE A 75 6.95 15.99 7.22
N PRO A 76 6.57 15.49 8.42
CA PRO A 76 7.52 15.33 9.54
C PRO A 76 8.58 14.26 9.29
N SER A 77 8.29 13.28 8.43
CA SER A 77 9.19 12.18 8.10
C SER A 77 9.06 11.76 6.63
N GLU A 78 9.94 10.85 6.18
CA GLU A 78 9.99 10.41 4.78
C GLU A 78 8.68 9.75 4.35
N ILE A 79 8.18 10.16 3.18
CA ILE A 79 7.00 9.59 2.55
C ILE A 79 7.37 8.25 1.92
N THR A 80 6.63 7.20 2.27
CA THR A 80 6.89 5.83 1.82
C THR A 80 5.87 5.35 0.79
N CYS A 81 4.63 5.84 0.87
CA CYS A 81 3.51 5.39 0.06
C CYS A 81 2.47 6.50 -0.11
N MET A 82 1.76 6.50 -1.24
CA MET A 82 0.66 7.42 -1.51
C MET A 82 -0.47 6.72 -2.28
N CYS A 83 -1.71 7.14 -2.07
CA CYS A 83 -2.85 6.63 -2.84
C CYS A 83 -3.93 7.71 -3.02
N LEU A 84 -4.52 7.81 -4.22
CA LEU A 84 -5.61 8.73 -4.50
C LEU A 84 -6.95 8.04 -4.27
N ASP A 85 -7.86 8.70 -3.56
CA ASP A 85 -9.24 8.23 -3.41
C ASP A 85 -10.20 8.83 -4.47
N ALA A 86 -11.44 8.35 -4.47
CA ALA A 86 -12.48 8.80 -5.41
C ALA A 86 -12.88 10.28 -5.26
N ARG A 87 -12.45 10.95 -4.18
CA ARG A 87 -12.79 12.35 -3.87
C ARG A 87 -11.60 13.27 -4.08
N HIS A 88 -10.60 12.84 -4.85
CA HIS A 88 -9.38 13.58 -5.11
C HIS A 88 -8.62 13.95 -3.83
N LYS A 89 -8.69 13.10 -2.80
CA LYS A 89 -7.81 13.19 -1.65
C LYS A 89 -6.66 12.22 -1.80
N LEU A 90 -5.46 12.74 -1.60
CA LEU A 90 -4.24 11.96 -1.66
C LEU A 90 -3.85 11.56 -0.24
N TRP A 91 -3.94 10.27 0.03
CA TRP A 91 -3.51 9.65 1.28
C TRP A 91 -2.00 9.46 1.24
N ILE A 92 -1.33 9.87 2.31
CA ILE A 92 0.14 9.88 2.42
C ILE A 92 0.54 9.07 3.65
N GLY A 93 1.34 8.04 3.46
CA GLY A 93 1.94 7.27 4.53
C GLY A 93 3.43 7.60 4.67
N CYS A 94 3.88 7.74 5.91
CA CYS A 94 5.28 8.05 6.22
C CYS A 94 5.98 6.92 6.99
N ILE A 95 7.31 6.98 7.00
CA ILE A 95 8.19 5.94 7.56
C ILE A 95 8.09 5.78 9.08
N GLN A 96 7.69 6.83 9.82
CA GLN A 96 7.44 6.73 11.27
C GLN A 96 5.98 6.37 11.58
N GLY A 97 5.17 6.09 10.57
CA GLY A 97 3.79 5.61 10.70
C GLY A 97 2.74 6.70 10.55
N GLU A 98 3.12 7.96 10.42
CA GLU A 98 2.18 9.06 10.28
C GLU A 98 1.36 8.89 8.98
N LEU A 99 0.06 9.12 9.11
CA LEU A 99 -0.90 9.08 8.02
C LEU A 99 -1.49 10.48 7.84
N PHE A 100 -1.46 11.01 6.64
CA PHE A 100 -2.02 12.30 6.28
C PHE A 100 -2.97 12.20 5.10
N VAL A 101 -3.85 13.19 4.99
CA VAL A 101 -4.72 13.38 3.84
C VAL A 101 -4.48 14.77 3.25
N VAL A 102 -4.15 14.81 1.97
CA VAL A 102 -3.94 16.04 1.21
C VAL A 102 -5.13 16.25 0.28
N ASP A 103 -5.71 17.44 0.32
CA ASP A 103 -6.66 17.87 -0.70
C ASP A 103 -5.89 18.26 -1.97
N THR A 104 -6.13 17.56 -3.07
CA THR A 104 -5.37 17.79 -4.31
C THR A 104 -5.91 18.96 -5.13
N ILE A 105 -7.13 19.42 -4.85
CA ILE A 105 -7.74 20.59 -5.48
C ILE A 105 -7.20 21.86 -4.84
N THR A 106 -7.25 21.96 -3.52
CA THR A 106 -6.76 23.14 -2.77
C THR A 106 -5.26 23.06 -2.47
N ARG A 107 -4.64 21.90 -2.66
CA ARG A 107 -3.23 21.62 -2.35
C ARG A 107 -2.87 21.83 -0.89
N THR A 108 -3.83 21.57 0.00
CA THR A 108 -3.64 21.72 1.45
C THR A 108 -3.53 20.36 2.11
N CYS A 109 -2.50 20.19 2.93
CA CYS A 109 -2.38 19.05 3.84
C CYS A 109 -3.21 19.30 5.09
N GLY A 110 -4.02 18.32 5.50
CA GLY A 110 -4.70 18.35 6.80
C GLY A 110 -3.74 18.11 7.97
N THR A 111 -4.29 18.06 9.17
CA THR A 111 -3.55 17.54 10.33
C THR A 111 -3.28 16.05 10.17
N GLN A 112 -2.28 15.54 10.90
CA GLN A 112 -2.04 14.10 10.98
C GLN A 112 -3.33 13.37 11.37
N LEU A 113 -3.74 12.41 10.54
CA LEU A 113 -4.96 11.64 10.74
C LEU A 113 -4.75 10.56 11.81
N ALA A 114 -3.63 9.85 11.74
CA ALA A 114 -3.32 8.75 12.63
C ALA A 114 -1.82 8.40 12.63
N THR A 115 -1.46 7.44 13.48
CA THR A 115 -0.16 6.76 13.46
C THR A 115 -0.37 5.27 13.28
N ILE A 116 0.21 4.71 12.21
CA ILE A 116 0.27 3.28 11.94
C ILE A 116 1.45 2.70 12.71
N GLU A 117 1.16 2.09 13.86
CA GLU A 117 2.18 1.50 14.73
C GLU A 117 2.83 0.26 14.10
N GLY A 118 4.11 0.06 14.42
CA GLY A 118 4.91 -1.10 14.03
C GLY A 118 6.19 -0.74 13.29
N GLU A 119 7.03 -1.74 13.04
CA GLU A 119 8.32 -1.51 12.38
C GLU A 119 8.12 -0.95 10.96
N GLY A 120 8.86 0.11 10.65
CA GLY A 120 8.83 0.75 9.34
C GLY A 120 7.60 1.63 9.08
N GLY A 121 6.71 1.83 10.06
CA GLY A 121 5.57 2.75 9.91
C GLY A 121 4.61 2.33 8.79
N CYS A 122 4.03 3.30 8.08
CA CYS A 122 3.14 3.03 6.96
C CYS A 122 3.99 2.66 5.73
N GLN A 123 3.70 1.56 5.07
CA GLN A 123 4.49 1.05 3.94
C GLN A 123 3.67 0.86 2.66
N SER A 124 2.35 0.71 2.79
CA SER A 124 1.46 0.56 1.64
C SER A 124 0.11 1.18 1.94
N ILE A 125 -0.47 1.79 0.90
CA ILE A 125 -1.82 2.33 0.90
C ILE A 125 -2.50 1.86 -0.38
N ALA A 126 -3.71 1.33 -0.27
CA ALA A 126 -4.53 0.93 -1.40
C ALA A 126 -5.96 1.47 -1.24
N PHE A 127 -6.55 1.91 -2.34
CA PHE A 127 -7.93 2.37 -2.40
C PHE A 127 -8.81 1.29 -3.02
N ASP A 128 -9.81 0.86 -2.26
CA ASP A 128 -10.90 0.03 -2.74
C ASP A 128 -12.03 0.92 -3.26
N THR A 129 -12.11 1.01 -4.58
CA THR A 129 -13.11 1.83 -5.28
C THR A 129 -14.54 1.29 -5.13
N VAL A 130 -14.72 0.01 -4.83
CA VAL A 130 -16.05 -0.63 -4.74
C VAL A 130 -16.71 -0.28 -3.42
N HIS A 131 -15.97 -0.39 -2.33
CA HIS A 131 -16.50 -0.12 -0.99
C HIS A 131 -16.15 1.28 -0.48
N ASN A 132 -15.39 2.05 -1.26
CA ASN A 132 -14.89 3.37 -0.88
C ASN A 132 -14.07 3.35 0.41
N HIS A 133 -13.16 2.37 0.48
CA HIS A 133 -12.30 2.16 1.63
C HIS A 133 -10.84 2.38 1.30
N ILE A 134 -10.08 2.81 2.29
CA ILE A 134 -8.62 2.85 2.23
C ILE A 134 -8.08 1.73 3.11
N LEU A 135 -7.10 1.01 2.60
CA LEU A 135 -6.32 0.03 3.33
C LEU A 135 -4.93 0.60 3.53
N THR A 136 -4.45 0.65 4.77
CA THR A 136 -3.06 1.02 5.08
C THR A 136 -2.37 -0.15 5.75
N ALA A 137 -1.13 -0.43 5.39
CA ALA A 137 -0.37 -1.53 5.99
C ALA A 137 1.01 -1.08 6.47
N ASN A 138 1.49 -1.67 7.56
CA ASN A 138 2.88 -1.58 7.96
C ASN A 138 3.72 -2.74 7.39
N ARG A 139 5.02 -2.77 7.73
CA ARG A 139 5.94 -3.82 7.26
C ARG A 139 5.65 -5.20 7.85
N THR A 140 5.08 -5.26 9.04
CA THR A 140 5.06 -6.48 9.85
C THR A 140 3.76 -7.27 9.69
N SER A 141 2.64 -6.71 10.13
CA SER A 141 1.38 -7.47 10.20
C SER A 141 0.12 -6.64 10.33
N LYS A 142 0.22 -5.32 10.54
CA LYS A 142 -0.92 -4.46 10.82
C LYS A 142 -1.48 -3.92 9.52
N VAL A 143 -2.74 -4.23 9.24
CA VAL A 143 -3.54 -3.64 8.17
C VAL A 143 -4.72 -2.92 8.80
N ILE A 144 -4.90 -1.65 8.48
CA ILE A 144 -6.00 -0.84 9.00
C ILE A 144 -6.92 -0.50 7.83
N LEU A 145 -8.21 -0.69 8.05
CA LEU A 145 -9.27 -0.33 7.12
C LEU A 145 -9.89 0.99 7.53
N TRP A 146 -10.07 1.89 6.56
CA TRP A 146 -10.60 3.23 6.75
C TRP A 146 -11.77 3.49 5.81
N ASN A 147 -12.71 4.32 6.25
CA ASN A 147 -13.72 4.89 5.38
C ASN A 147 -13.12 6.11 4.66
N ALA A 148 -13.09 6.10 3.33
CA ALA A 148 -12.45 7.16 2.56
C ALA A 148 -13.24 8.49 2.59
N SER A 149 -14.54 8.46 2.92
CA SER A 149 -15.40 9.65 2.92
C SER A 149 -15.24 10.51 4.16
N ASN A 150 -15.09 9.90 5.33
CA ASN A 150 -15.02 10.62 6.60
C ASN A 150 -13.73 10.35 7.38
N TRP A 151 -12.82 9.56 6.80
CA TRP A 151 -11.51 9.22 7.35
C TRP A 151 -11.58 8.43 8.66
N GLU A 152 -12.74 7.85 8.97
CA GLU A 152 -12.91 7.04 10.17
C GLU A 152 -12.22 5.69 10.01
N ARG A 153 -11.61 5.25 11.11
CA ARG A 153 -11.02 3.93 11.22
C ARG A 153 -12.11 2.89 11.43
N LEU A 154 -12.23 1.95 10.50
CA LEU A 154 -13.27 0.91 10.51
C LEU A 154 -12.81 -0.38 11.21
N SER A 155 -11.56 -0.79 10.98
CA SER A 155 -11.06 -2.06 11.51
C SER A 155 -9.53 -2.07 11.64
N ASP A 156 -9.03 -2.90 12.54
CA ASP A 156 -7.62 -3.25 12.68
C ASP A 156 -7.47 -4.76 12.46
N ILE A 157 -6.60 -5.12 11.52
CA ILE A 157 -6.39 -6.50 11.10
C ILE A 157 -4.94 -6.82 11.38
N ASN A 158 -4.71 -7.71 12.33
CA ASN A 158 -3.39 -8.27 12.58
C ASN A 158 -3.24 -9.58 11.81
N LEU A 159 -2.47 -9.55 10.72
CA LEU A 159 -2.22 -10.70 9.86
C LEU A 159 -1.51 -11.84 10.61
N TYR A 160 -0.75 -11.54 11.68
CA TYR A 160 -0.11 -12.56 12.50
C TYR A 160 -1.13 -13.39 13.28
N ASP A 161 -2.17 -12.75 13.83
CA ASP A 161 -3.23 -13.42 14.58
C ASP A 161 -4.07 -14.31 13.64
N ILE A 162 -4.29 -13.86 12.40
CA ILE A 162 -4.96 -14.67 11.37
C ILE A 162 -4.12 -15.89 11.01
N TYR A 163 -2.81 -15.71 10.78
CA TYR A 163 -1.91 -16.81 10.44
C TYR A 163 -1.88 -17.87 11.55
N THR A 164 -1.68 -17.45 12.80
CA THR A 164 -1.60 -18.37 13.95
C THR A 164 -2.93 -19.09 14.20
N THR A 165 -4.05 -18.38 14.09
CA THR A 165 -5.38 -18.98 14.23
C THR A 165 -5.64 -20.03 13.14
N THR A 166 -5.32 -19.70 11.88
CA THR A 166 -5.50 -20.62 10.75
C THR A 166 -4.61 -21.85 10.90
N HIS A 167 -3.35 -21.66 11.29
CA HIS A 167 -2.43 -22.77 11.54
C HIS A 167 -2.92 -23.68 12.66
N ASN A 168 -3.44 -23.11 13.75
CA ASN A 168 -4.00 -23.87 14.87
C ASN A 168 -5.27 -24.64 14.48
N ILE A 169 -6.13 -24.05 13.66
CA ILE A 169 -7.32 -24.74 13.11
C ILE A 169 -6.88 -25.92 12.25
N GLN A 170 -5.94 -25.72 11.32
CA GLN A 170 -5.42 -26.80 10.49
C GLN A 170 -4.85 -27.94 11.34
N GLN A 171 -4.02 -27.64 12.34
CA GLN A 171 -3.48 -28.68 13.24
C GLN A 171 -4.59 -29.44 14.00
N ARG A 172 -5.65 -28.77 14.44
CA ARG A 172 -6.80 -29.43 15.09
C ARG A 172 -7.58 -30.30 14.12
N THR A 173 -7.83 -29.82 12.89
CA THR A 173 -8.50 -30.60 11.85
C THR A 173 -7.71 -31.86 11.52
N PHE A 174 -6.40 -31.76 11.28
CA PHE A 174 -5.53 -32.91 11.04
C PHE A 174 -5.53 -33.92 12.21
N LYS A 175 -5.48 -33.44 13.46
CA LYS A 175 -5.59 -34.32 14.64
C LYS A 175 -6.95 -35.01 14.72
N SER A 176 -8.04 -34.30 14.40
CA SER A 176 -9.38 -34.87 14.44
C SER A 176 -9.63 -35.91 13.34
N GLU A 177 -9.12 -35.69 12.12
CA GLU A 177 -9.22 -36.67 11.02
C GLU A 177 -8.40 -37.93 11.29
N GLY A 178 -7.21 -37.77 11.90
CA GLY A 178 -6.42 -38.90 12.39
C GLY A 178 -7.17 -39.73 13.44
N VAL A 179 -7.83 -39.08 14.40
CA VAL A 179 -8.64 -39.76 15.42
C VAL A 179 -9.83 -40.50 14.81
N VAL A 180 -10.48 -39.94 13.78
CA VAL A 180 -11.60 -40.60 13.06
C VAL A 180 -11.11 -41.83 12.28
N THR A 181 -9.94 -41.76 11.63
CA THR A 181 -9.36 -42.93 10.95
C THR A 181 -8.96 -44.04 11.92
N PHE A 182 -8.36 -43.70 13.07
CA PHE A 182 -8.03 -44.69 14.12
C PHE A 182 -9.28 -45.35 14.72
N ARG A 183 -10.38 -44.60 14.94
CA ARG A 183 -11.63 -45.17 15.44
C ARG A 183 -12.29 -46.14 14.45
N ASN A 184 -12.24 -45.81 13.15
CA ASN A 184 -12.82 -46.69 12.12
C ASN A 184 -12.02 -47.99 11.94
N GLN A 185 -10.70 -47.96 12.13
CA GLN A 185 -9.87 -49.19 12.12
C GLN A 185 -10.08 -50.03 13.38
N ALA A 186 -10.23 -49.42 14.56
CA ALA A 186 -10.51 -50.14 15.81
C ALA A 186 -11.94 -50.72 15.88
N GLY A 187 -12.90 -50.10 15.17
CA GLY A 187 -14.27 -50.63 15.05
C GLY A 187 -14.43 -51.78 14.06
N GLN A 188 -13.47 -51.98 13.14
CA GLN A 188 -13.47 -53.11 12.22
C GLN A 188 -12.78 -54.36 12.79
N SER A 189 -11.83 -54.22 13.72
CA SER A 189 -11.13 -55.36 14.33
C SER A 189 -11.91 -56.08 15.45
N THR A 190 -13.08 -55.57 15.86
CA THR A 190 -13.91 -56.16 16.93
C THR A 190 -15.10 -56.99 16.43
N ASN A 191 -15.37 -57.01 15.11
CA ASN A 191 -16.50 -57.75 14.53
C ASN A 191 -16.14 -59.10 13.89
N GLU A 192 -14.87 -59.51 13.85
CA GLU A 192 -14.45 -60.80 13.25
C GLU A 192 -14.36 -61.99 14.24
N GLN A 193 -14.63 -61.80 15.54
CA GLN A 193 -14.55 -62.89 16.54
C GLN A 193 -15.88 -63.55 16.93
N ASN A 194 -17.03 -63.14 16.39
CA ASN A 194 -18.34 -63.68 16.80
C ASN A 194 -19.01 -64.65 15.80
N ASN A 195 -18.32 -65.13 14.76
CA ASN A 195 -18.91 -66.00 13.72
C ASN A 195 -18.22 -67.37 13.56
N MET A 196 -17.74 -67.98 14.64
CA MET A 196 -17.32 -69.40 14.65
C MET A 196 -17.83 -70.12 15.91
N SER A 197 -19.15 -70.29 16.03
CA SER A 197 -19.74 -71.34 16.88
C SER A 197 -21.21 -71.55 16.52
N SER A 198 -21.47 -72.46 15.57
CA SER A 198 -22.70 -73.27 15.44
C SER A 198 -22.47 -74.35 14.40
#